data_AF-A0A0P7Y810-F1
#
_entry.id   AF-A0A0P7Y810-F1
#
_cell.length_a   1.000
_cell.length_b   1.000
_cell.length_c   1.000
_cell.angle_alpha   90.00
_cell.angle_beta   90.00
_cell.angle_gamma   90.00
#
_symmetry.space_group_name_H-M   'P 1'
#
loop_
_entity.id
_entity.type
_entity.pdbx_description
1 polymer ?
#
loop_
_entity_poly.entity_id
_entity_poly.type
_entity_poly.pdbx_seq_one_letter_code
_entity_poly.pdbx_strand_id
1 'polypeptide(L)'
;MKTRIRHIALAAMLSLLAGPAAAACFADYRAGETGGSGLHYGVIELPDAACSMEAAGPEIARRIAAGGWQLLEVISVFDESGLDARRSDAGAYFLRF
;
A
#
# COMPACT_ATOMS: atom_id res chain seq x y z
N MET A 1 1.05 -52.61 42.82
CA MET A 1 1.28 -51.57 43.83
C MET A 1 1.17 -50.21 43.16
N LYS A 2 0.47 -49.29 43.83
CA LYS A 2 0.07 -47.96 43.35
C LYS A 2 1.27 -47.01 43.15
N THR A 3 1.34 -46.37 41.99
CA THR A 3 2.02 -45.07 41.80
C THR A 3 1.39 -44.37 40.60
N ARG A 4 0.33 -43.58 40.81
CA ARG A 4 0.35 -42.11 40.96
C ARG A 4 0.41 -41.37 39.61
N ILE A 5 -0.76 -40.89 39.20
CA ILE A 5 -1.02 -39.50 38.77
C ILE A 5 -0.01 -38.92 37.76
N ARG A 6 -0.48 -38.70 36.52
CA ARG A 6 -0.32 -37.39 35.84
C ARG A 6 -1.16 -37.36 34.56
N HIS A 7 -2.44 -37.04 34.72
CA HIS A 7 -3.17 -36.33 33.67
C HIS A 7 -2.57 -34.92 33.56
N ILE A 8 -1.55 -34.73 32.73
CA ILE A 8 -1.10 -33.40 32.28
C ILE A 8 -0.65 -33.62 30.84
N ALA A 9 -1.59 -33.52 29.90
CA ALA A 9 -1.70 -32.35 29.03
C ALA A 9 -0.48 -32.20 28.12
N LEU A 10 -0.61 -32.65 26.88
CA LEU A 10 0.14 -32.09 25.77
C LEU A 10 -0.82 -31.89 24.59
N ALA A 11 -1.84 -31.07 24.84
CA ALA A 11 -2.67 -30.52 23.80
C ALA A 11 -1.84 -29.48 23.03
N ALA A 12 -1.74 -29.71 21.72
CA ALA A 12 -1.61 -28.74 20.64
C ALA A 12 -0.86 -27.43 20.93
N MET A 13 0.35 -27.33 20.42
CA MET A 13 0.99 -26.03 20.15
C MET A 13 1.11 -25.84 18.64
N LEU A 14 -0.04 -25.66 17.97
CA LEU A 14 -0.08 -24.99 16.67
C LEU A 14 -0.12 -23.49 16.96
N SER A 15 1.06 -22.90 17.15
CA SER A 15 1.19 -21.44 17.13
C SER A 15 0.89 -20.97 15.71
N LEU A 16 -0.32 -20.49 15.47
CA LEU A 16 -0.64 -19.70 14.29
C LEU A 16 0.37 -18.55 14.23
N LEU A 17 1.21 -18.51 13.19
CA LEU A 17 1.90 -17.29 12.80
C LEU A 17 0.83 -16.33 12.28
N ALA A 18 0.16 -15.63 13.19
CA ALA A 18 -0.58 -14.43 12.87
C ALA A 18 0.46 -13.37 12.50
N GLY A 19 0.82 -13.32 11.22
CA GLY A 19 1.55 -12.19 10.66
C GLY A 19 0.72 -10.91 10.83
N PRO A 20 1.36 -9.73 10.91
CA PRO A 20 0.63 -8.48 10.95
C PRO A 20 -0.30 -8.41 9.72
N ALA A 21 -1.58 -8.13 9.95
CA ALA A 21 -2.47 -7.76 8.86
C ALA A 21 -1.98 -6.39 8.35
N ALA A 22 -1.22 -6.40 7.26
CA ALA A 22 -0.80 -5.17 6.60
C ALA A 22 -2.05 -4.47 6.07
N ALA A 23 -2.32 -3.27 6.56
CA ALA A 23 -3.37 -2.43 6.00
C ALA A 23 -2.89 -1.96 4.62
N ALA A 24 -3.74 -2.09 3.60
CA ALA A 24 -3.39 -1.60 2.27
C ALA A 24 -3.09 -0.10 2.32
N CYS A 25 -1.97 0.31 1.71
CA CYS A 25 -1.47 1.67 1.75
C CYS A 25 -1.58 2.32 0.38
N PHE A 26 -2.08 3.55 0.33
CA PHE A 26 -2.30 4.27 -0.90
C PHE A 26 -1.71 5.66 -0.80
N ALA A 27 -1.40 6.23 -1.96
CA ALA A 27 -1.08 7.63 -2.09
C ALA A 27 -1.78 8.23 -3.29
N ASP A 28 -2.07 9.52 -3.18
CA ASP A 28 -2.51 10.32 -4.30
C ASP A 28 -1.47 11.36 -4.66
N TYR A 29 -1.40 11.65 -5.95
CA TYR A 29 -0.29 12.41 -6.50
C TYR A 29 -0.70 13.20 -7.73
N ARG A 30 0.12 14.19 -8.07
CA ARG A 30 0.10 14.91 -9.35
C ARG A 30 1.28 14.50 -10.19
N ALA A 31 1.04 14.27 -11.48
CA ALA A 31 2.08 13.97 -12.44
C ALA A 31 1.92 14.82 -13.71
N GLY A 32 3.06 15.09 -14.35
CA GLY A 32 3.16 15.80 -15.62
C GLY A 32 3.72 14.90 -16.72
N GLU A 33 3.29 15.11 -17.94
CA GLU A 33 3.72 14.32 -19.10
C GLU A 33 5.19 14.62 -19.43
N THR A 34 5.98 13.58 -19.65
CA THR A 34 7.39 13.71 -20.01
C THR A 34 7.51 14.21 -21.45
N GLY A 35 7.88 15.48 -21.63
CA GLY A 35 8.02 16.10 -22.95
C GLY A 35 6.73 16.69 -23.54
N GLY A 36 5.65 16.71 -22.75
CA GLY A 36 4.36 17.29 -23.11
C GLY A 36 3.86 18.31 -22.09
N SER A 37 2.59 18.69 -22.21
CA SER A 37 1.88 19.56 -21.26
C SER A 37 0.74 18.86 -20.53
N GLY A 38 0.59 17.54 -20.74
CA GLY A 38 -0.38 16.74 -20.02
C GLY A 38 -0.15 16.79 -18.51
N LEU A 39 -1.24 16.88 -17.75
CA LEU A 39 -1.25 16.75 -16.31
C LEU A 39 -2.27 15.70 -15.94
N HIS A 40 -2.02 14.93 -14.89
CA HIS A 40 -3.06 14.13 -14.28
C HIS A 40 -2.91 14.02 -12.77
N TYR A 41 -4.04 13.74 -12.13
CA TYR A 41 -4.13 13.26 -10.76
C TYR A 41 -4.21 11.73 -10.80
N GLY A 42 -3.55 11.07 -9.86
CA GLY A 42 -3.52 9.61 -9.79
C GLY A 42 -3.62 9.12 -8.37
N VAL A 43 -4.07 7.87 -8.22
CA VAL A 43 -4.04 7.12 -6.96
C VAL A 43 -3.28 5.85 -7.20
N ILE A 44 -2.40 5.47 -6.28
CA ILE A 44 -1.52 4.31 -6.42
C ILE A 44 -1.45 3.56 -5.10
N GLU A 45 -1.44 2.24 -5.18
CA GLU A 45 -1.16 1.36 -4.03
C GLU A 45 0.35 1.28 -3.82
N LEU A 46 0.79 1.47 -2.58
CA LEU A 46 2.18 1.46 -2.18
C LEU A 46 2.51 0.20 -1.38
N PRO A 47 3.71 -0.37 -1.55
CA PRO A 47 4.19 -1.37 -0.61
C PRO A 47 4.39 -0.74 0.78
N ASP A 48 4.31 -1.54 1.85
CA ASP A 48 4.48 -1.09 3.24
C ASP A 48 5.77 -0.27 3.44
N ALA A 49 6.85 -0.68 2.78
CA ALA A 49 8.15 0.00 2.85
C ALA A 49 8.13 1.43 2.29
N ALA A 50 7.14 1.77 1.44
CA ALA A 50 6.94 3.08 0.87
C ALA A 50 5.73 3.82 1.47
N CYS A 51 5.08 3.27 2.51
CA CYS A 51 3.87 3.81 3.12
C CYS A 51 4.14 5.01 4.05
N SER A 52 4.78 6.05 3.52
CA SER A 52 4.98 7.32 4.19
C SER A 52 5.17 8.43 3.16
N MET A 53 4.89 9.68 3.54
CA MET A 53 5.09 10.83 2.64
C MET A 53 6.53 10.90 2.10
N GLU A 54 7.51 10.55 2.92
CA GLU A 54 8.93 10.60 2.55
C GLU A 54 9.33 9.47 1.59
N ALA A 55 8.82 8.26 1.82
CA ALA A 55 9.18 7.08 1.04
C ALA A 55 8.33 6.90 -0.24
N ALA A 56 7.13 7.47 -0.29
CA ALA A 56 6.20 7.35 -1.41
C ALA A 56 6.77 7.96 -2.70
N GLY A 57 7.38 9.15 -2.63
CA GLY A 57 7.80 9.91 -3.79
C GLY A 57 8.70 9.12 -4.77
N PRO A 58 9.84 8.57 -4.33
CA PRO A 58 10.71 7.77 -5.19
C PRO A 58 10.02 6.55 -5.82
N GLU A 59 9.15 5.86 -5.06
CA GLU A 59 8.45 4.68 -5.55
C GLU A 59 7.40 5.04 -6.60
N ILE A 60 6.62 6.09 -6.37
CA ILE A 60 5.63 6.60 -7.32
C ILE A 60 6.33 7.07 -8.60
N ALA A 61 7.37 7.90 -8.47
CA ALA A 61 8.12 8.43 -9.62
C ALA A 61 8.65 7.30 -10.51
N ARG A 62 9.22 6.25 -9.91
CA ARG A 62 9.72 5.08 -10.62
C ARG A 62 8.62 4.35 -11.39
N ARG A 63 7.44 4.15 -10.80
CA ARG A 63 6.33 3.40 -11.43
C ARG A 63 5.68 4.16 -12.56
N ILE A 64 5.40 5.46 -12.37
CA ILE A 64 4.67 6.25 -13.37
C ILE A 64 5.56 6.65 -14.56
N ALA A 65 6.89 6.66 -14.39
CA ALA A 65 7.84 6.92 -15.47
C ALA A 65 7.70 5.91 -16.62
N ALA A 66 7.33 4.65 -16.34
CA ALA A 66 7.05 3.65 -17.37
C ALA A 66 5.86 4.03 -18.27
N GLY A 67 4.97 4.90 -17.78
CA GLY A 67 3.85 5.46 -18.53
C GLY A 67 4.15 6.81 -19.20
N GLY A 68 5.40 7.29 -19.18
CA GLY A 68 5.77 8.60 -19.70
C GLY A 68 5.44 9.76 -18.77
N TRP A 69 5.24 9.52 -17.48
CA TRP A 69 4.89 10.56 -16.50
C TRP A 69 6.03 10.89 -15.55
N GLN A 70 6.14 12.16 -15.18
CA GLN A 70 7.04 12.68 -14.16
C GLN A 70 6.23 13.06 -12.92
N LEU A 71 6.65 12.58 -11.76
CA LEU A 71 6.01 12.95 -10.49
C LEU A 71 6.25 14.43 -10.21
N LEU A 72 5.18 15.16 -9.91
CA LEU A 72 5.23 16.57 -9.53
C LEU A 72 5.09 16.73 -8.02
N GLU A 73 4.15 16.00 -7.41
CA GLU A 73 3.84 16.13 -5.99
C GLU A 73 3.12 14.87 -5.46
N VAL A 74 3.48 14.44 -4.26
CA VAL A 74 2.67 13.52 -3.45
C VAL A 74 1.74 14.36 -2.59
N ILE A 75 0.43 14.20 -2.74
CA ILE A 75 -0.56 15.01 -2.03
C ILE A 75 -0.81 14.43 -0.64
N SER A 76 -1.08 13.13 -0.55
CA SER A 76 -1.30 12.44 0.70
C SER A 76 -0.95 10.95 0.61
N VAL A 77 -0.69 10.35 1.78
CA VAL A 77 -0.65 8.90 1.98
C VAL A 77 -1.80 8.54 2.93
N PHE A 78 -2.56 7.50 2.59
CA PHE A 78 -3.81 7.14 3.25
C PHE A 78 -4.09 5.62 3.16
N ASP A 79 -5.09 5.15 3.90
CA ASP A 79 -5.54 3.75 3.90
C ASP A 79 -6.72 3.51 2.93
N GLU A 80 -7.26 2.30 2.88
CA GLU A 80 -8.36 1.96 1.96
C GLU A 80 -9.60 2.86 2.09
N SER A 81 -9.84 3.47 3.26
CA SER A 81 -11.03 4.30 3.50
C SER A 81 -11.03 5.59 2.65
N GLY A 82 -9.84 6.02 2.19
CA GLY A 82 -9.69 7.22 1.37
C GLY A 82 -9.84 7.01 -0.14
N LEU A 83 -10.01 5.76 -0.60
CA LEU A 83 -10.02 5.42 -2.03
C LEU A 83 -11.24 5.94 -2.78
N ASP A 84 -12.44 5.68 -2.26
CA ASP A 84 -13.67 5.97 -2.99
C ASP A 84 -13.86 7.47 -3.23
N ALA A 85 -13.42 8.31 -2.29
CA ALA A 85 -13.44 9.77 -2.45
C ALA A 85 -12.55 10.27 -3.60
N ARG A 86 -11.56 9.49 -4.04
CA ARG A 86 -10.55 9.88 -5.05
C ARG A 86 -10.73 9.20 -6.40
N ARG A 87 -11.59 8.17 -6.46
CA ARG A 87 -11.80 7.33 -7.64
C ARG A 87 -12.21 8.13 -8.87
N SER A 88 -13.19 9.02 -8.71
CA SER A 88 -13.70 9.83 -9.82
C SER A 88 -12.64 10.79 -10.35
N ASP A 89 -11.92 11.46 -9.44
CA ASP A 89 -10.93 12.47 -9.79
C ASP A 89 -9.69 11.87 -10.47
N ALA A 90 -9.27 10.67 -10.02
CA ALA A 90 -8.14 9.96 -10.62
C ALA A 90 -8.49 9.31 -11.97
N GLY A 91 -9.77 8.99 -12.20
CA GLY A 91 -10.27 8.48 -13.47
C GLY A 91 -9.43 7.30 -14.00
N ALA A 92 -8.85 7.46 -15.19
CA ALA A 92 -8.02 6.44 -15.84
C ALA A 92 -6.73 6.09 -15.08
N TYR A 93 -6.32 6.92 -14.13
CA TYR A 93 -5.09 6.78 -13.33
C TYR A 93 -5.36 6.32 -11.90
N PHE A 94 -6.59 5.91 -11.60
CA PHE A 94 -6.93 5.28 -10.34
C PHE A 94 -6.38 3.84 -10.29
N LEU A 95 -5.39 3.60 -9.42
CA LEU A 95 -4.71 2.32 -9.21
C LEU A 95 -4.14 1.70 -10.50
N ARG A 96 -3.77 2.55 -11.47
CA ARG A 96 -3.28 2.11 -12.79
C ARG A 96 -1.81 1.68 -12.75
N PHE A 97 -1.00 2.47 -12.05
CA PHE A 97 0.46 2.33 -12.02
C PHE A 97 0.88 1.55 -10.81
#